data_AF-A0A3L6EDX1-F1
#
_entry.id   AF-A0A3L6EDX1-F1
#
_cell.length_a   1.000
_cell.length_b   1.000
_cell.length_c   1.000
_cell.angle_alpha   90.00
_cell.angle_beta   90.00
_cell.angle_gamma   90.00
#
_symmetry.space_group_name_H-M   'P 1'
#
loop_
_entity.id
_entity.type
_entity.pdbx_description
1 polymer ?
#
loop_
_entity_poly.entity_id
_entity_poly.type
_entity_poly.pdbx_seq_one_letter_code
_entity_poly.pdbx_strand_id
1 'polypeptide(L)'
;MATVTPASVEGFNCTANRTYPCQAYVLYRAGFAGVPLDLAAISDLFAVSRFMVAHANNLSTTAALANGQPLLVPLPLPVPQLVRADAVPDRLGGHLLDRLH
;
A
#
# COMPACT_ATOMS: atom_id res chain seq x y z
N MET A 1 3.28 8.25 31.83
CA MET A 1 2.93 7.05 31.02
C MET A 1 2.22 7.54 29.77
N ALA A 2 2.72 7.25 28.58
CA ALA A 2 2.03 7.58 27.33
C ALA A 2 0.92 6.55 27.11
N THR A 3 -0.32 7.01 27.02
CA THR A 3 -1.47 6.18 26.69
C THR A 3 -1.36 5.74 25.24
N VAL A 4 -1.23 4.44 25.00
CA VAL A 4 -1.31 3.87 23.64
C VAL A 4 -2.77 3.89 23.23
N THR A 5 -3.13 4.79 22.31
CA THR A 5 -4.45 4.78 21.68
C THR A 5 -4.58 3.50 20.85
N PRO A 6 -5.72 2.78 20.92
CA PRO A 6 -5.94 1.63 20.06
C PRO A 6 -5.85 2.04 18.59
N ALA A 7 -5.25 1.19 17.76
CA ALA A 7 -5.22 1.39 16.33
C ALA A 7 -6.67 1.38 15.80
N SER A 8 -7.05 2.40 15.04
CA SER A 8 -8.31 2.40 14.31
C SER A 8 -8.11 1.66 12.98
N VAL A 9 -9.08 0.81 12.65
CA VAL A 9 -9.19 0.14 11.33
C VAL A 9 -10.17 0.87 10.42
N GLU A 10 -10.71 2.00 10.85
CA GLU A 10 -11.65 2.78 10.06
C GLU A 10 -10.92 3.47 8.90
N GLY A 11 -11.39 3.20 7.68
CA GLY A 11 -10.77 3.72 6.46
C GLY A 11 -11.06 5.20 6.23
N PHE A 12 -10.20 5.85 5.44
CA PHE A 12 -10.42 7.23 5.00
C PHE A 12 -11.04 7.24 3.60
N ASN A 13 -12.20 7.89 3.47
CA ASN A 13 -12.85 8.07 2.17
C ASN A 13 -12.10 9.09 1.32
N CYS A 14 -11.74 8.68 0.11
CA CYS A 14 -11.22 9.59 -0.91
C CYS A 14 -12.37 10.35 -1.55
N THR A 15 -12.49 11.65 -1.25
CA THR A 15 -13.51 12.49 -1.87
C THR A 15 -13.16 12.69 -3.35
N ALA A 16 -14.10 12.40 -4.26
CA ALA A 16 -13.92 12.43 -5.73
C ALA A 16 -13.43 13.77 -6.32
N ASN A 17 -13.39 14.84 -5.51
CA ASN A 17 -12.89 16.16 -5.90
C ASN A 17 -11.43 16.40 -5.48
N ARG A 18 -10.74 15.39 -4.94
CA ARG A 18 -9.27 15.40 -4.79
C ARG A 18 -8.66 14.84 -6.06
N THR A 19 -7.68 15.57 -6.59
CA THR A 19 -6.98 15.30 -7.85
C THR A 19 -6.74 13.80 -8.03
N TYR A 20 -7.38 13.20 -9.03
CA TYR A 20 -7.12 11.82 -9.39
C TYR A 20 -5.71 11.71 -10.02
N PRO A 21 -4.89 10.70 -9.64
CA PRO A 21 -5.16 9.65 -8.65
C PRO A 21 -5.09 10.17 -7.22
N CYS A 22 -6.00 9.70 -6.35
CA CYS A 22 -6.00 10.05 -4.94
C CYS A 22 -4.64 9.70 -4.31
N GLN A 23 -4.01 10.67 -3.66
CA GLN A 23 -2.74 10.47 -3.00
C GLN A 23 -2.98 10.21 -1.51
N ALA A 24 -2.43 9.11 -1.00
CA ALA A 24 -2.44 8.76 0.41
C ALA A 24 -1.00 8.54 0.88
N TYR A 25 -0.74 8.87 2.15
CA TYR A 25 0.57 8.71 2.78
C TYR A 25 0.38 8.15 4.18
N VAL A 26 1.31 7.29 4.61
CA VAL A 26 1.47 6.92 6.01
C VAL A 26 2.69 7.60 6.60
N LEU A 27 2.60 7.94 7.89
CA LEU A 27 3.72 8.42 8.66
C LEU A 27 4.42 7.22 9.31
N TYR A 28 5.56 6.84 8.75
CA TYR A 28 6.40 5.77 9.28
C TYR A 28 7.56 6.34 10.10
N ARG A 29 7.93 5.69 11.21
CA ARG A 29 9.13 6.05 11.99
C ARG A 29 10.24 5.07 11.67
N ALA A 30 11.35 5.56 11.11
CA ALA A 30 12.50 4.74 10.77
C ALA A 30 13.04 3.99 12.02
N GLY A 31 13.43 2.72 11.84
CA GLY A 31 13.90 1.86 12.93
C GLY A 31 12.79 1.25 13.80
N PHE A 32 11.52 1.56 13.53
CA PHE A 32 10.40 0.92 14.21
C PHE A 32 10.34 -0.57 13.88
N ALA A 33 9.93 -1.38 14.87
CA ALA A 33 9.77 -2.84 14.74
C ALA A 33 11.03 -3.59 14.23
N GLY A 34 12.23 -3.03 14.42
CA GLY A 34 13.48 -3.67 13.99
C GLY A 34 13.76 -3.60 12.49
N VAL A 35 12.98 -2.83 11.72
CA VAL A 35 13.24 -2.61 10.30
C VAL A 35 14.56 -1.82 10.12
N PRO A 36 15.47 -2.25 9.23
CA PRO A 36 16.71 -1.53 8.96
C PRO A 36 16.51 -0.06 8.60
N LEU A 37 17.48 0.79 8.96
CA LEU A 37 17.51 2.22 8.64
C LEU A 37 17.90 2.50 7.18
N ASP A 38 17.24 1.82 6.25
CA ASP A 38 17.43 1.95 4.81
C ASP A 38 16.08 2.11 4.10
N LEU A 39 16.04 2.99 3.11
CA LEU A 39 14.86 3.21 2.27
C LEU A 39 14.45 1.93 1.53
N ALA A 40 15.38 1.01 1.24
CA ALA A 40 15.05 -0.28 0.65
C ALA A 40 14.08 -1.10 1.50
N ALA A 41 14.45 -1.37 2.75
CA ALA A 41 13.65 -2.19 3.65
C ALA A 41 12.29 -1.57 3.95
N ILE A 42 12.23 -0.24 4.08
CA ILE A 42 10.98 0.49 4.26
C ILE A 42 10.11 0.39 3.00
N SER A 43 10.70 0.54 1.81
CA SER A 43 9.96 0.47 0.56
C SER A 43 9.39 -0.95 0.32
N ASP A 44 10.16 -1.98 0.63
CA ASP A 44 9.74 -3.37 0.53
C ASP A 44 8.59 -3.68 1.51
N LEU A 45 8.63 -3.14 2.74
CA LEU A 45 7.56 -3.28 3.74
C LEU A 45 6.21 -2.74 3.23
N PHE A 46 6.24 -1.64 2.48
CA PHE A 46 5.03 -1.00 1.95
C PHE A 46 4.74 -1.35 0.49
N ALA A 47 5.51 -2.27 -0.10
CA ALA A 47 5.42 -2.64 -1.52
C ALA A 47 5.46 -1.44 -2.48
N VAL A 48 6.31 -0.45 -2.18
CA VAL A 48 6.52 0.75 -3.02
C VAL A 48 7.97 0.83 -3.50
N SER A 49 8.26 1.80 -4.38
CA SER A 49 9.63 2.03 -4.82
C SER A 49 10.38 2.95 -3.84
N ARG A 50 11.70 2.74 -3.72
CA ARG A 50 12.61 3.64 -2.97
C ARG A 50 12.54 5.07 -3.48
N PHE A 51 12.38 5.23 -4.80
CA PHE A 51 12.22 6.54 -5.43
C PHE A 51 10.99 7.28 -4.92
N MET A 52 9.85 6.59 -4.77
CA MET A 52 8.63 7.21 -4.26
C MET A 52 8.80 7.72 -2.83
N VAL A 53 9.40 6.93 -1.94
CA VAL A 53 9.67 7.34 -0.56
C VAL A 53 10.68 8.48 -0.52
N ALA A 54 11.77 8.38 -1.29
CA ALA A 54 12.79 9.43 -1.36
C ALA A 54 12.20 10.75 -1.86
N HIS A 55 11.44 10.72 -2.95
CA HIS A 55 10.81 11.90 -3.54
C HIS A 55 9.79 12.55 -2.58
N ALA A 56 8.96 11.76 -1.90
CA ALA A 56 7.98 12.25 -0.94
C ALA A 56 8.61 12.94 0.29
N ASN A 57 9.86 12.62 0.62
CA ASN A 57 10.58 13.18 1.76
C ASN A 57 11.71 14.15 1.36
N ASN A 58 11.84 14.48 0.08
CA ASN A 58 12.93 15.29 -0.45
C ASN A 58 14.33 14.75 -0.08
N LEU A 59 14.49 13.42 -0.18
CA LEU A 59 15.73 12.69 0.08
C LEU A 59 16.32 12.14 -1.22
N SER A 60 17.62 11.81 -1.18
CA SER A 60 18.22 10.93 -2.18
C SER A 60 17.78 9.48 -1.93
N THR A 61 17.74 8.65 -2.99
CA THR A 61 17.46 7.20 -2.88
C THR A 61 18.53 6.43 -2.10
N THR A 62 19.67 7.06 -1.84
CA THR A 62 20.80 6.52 -1.05
C THR A 62 20.98 7.21 0.29
N ALA A 63 20.03 8.05 0.72
CA ALA A 63 20.13 8.79 1.98
C ALA A 63 20.14 7.82 3.17
N ALA A 64 21.06 8.06 4.11
CA ALA A 64 21.05 7.38 5.41
C ALA A 64 19.91 7.92 6.27
N LEU A 65 19.19 7.01 6.95
CA LEU A 65 18.08 7.37 7.83
C LEU A 65 18.53 7.39 9.29
N ALA A 66 18.04 8.36 10.05
CA ALA A 66 18.23 8.39 11.49
C ALA A 66 17.14 7.56 12.20
N ASN A 67 17.48 6.95 13.34
CA ASN A 67 16.49 6.23 14.13
C ASN A 67 15.38 7.16 14.63
N GLY A 68 14.12 6.73 14.49
CA GLY A 68 12.93 7.52 14.82
C GLY A 68 12.58 8.62 13.81
N GLN A 69 13.34 8.78 12.73
CA GLN A 69 13.07 9.78 11.69
C GLN A 69 11.68 9.55 11.09
N PRO A 70 10.80 10.57 11.09
CA PRO A 70 9.50 10.48 10.44
C PRO A 70 9.67 10.48 8.92
N LEU A 71 8.99 9.57 8.25
CA LEU A 71 8.98 9.44 6.80
C LEU A 71 7.54 9.36 6.30
N LEU A 72 7.26 10.11 5.25
CA LEU A 72 6.04 9.98 4.45
C LEU A 72 6.25 8.83 3.46
N VAL A 73 5.49 7.76 3.60
CA VAL A 73 5.50 6.66 2.64
C VAL A 73 4.21 6.75 1.82
N PRO A 74 4.29 6.98 0.50
CA PRO A 74 3.10 7.01 -0.35
C PRO A 74 2.44 5.64 -0.37
N LEU A 75 1.12 5.57 -0.25
CA LEU A 75 0.36 4.33 -0.40
C LEU A 75 -0.30 4.30 -1.78
N PRO A 76 -0.09 3.24 -2.57
CA PRO A 76 -0.92 3.00 -3.73
C PRO A 76 -2.32 2.71 -3.21
N LEU A 77 -3.23 3.65 -3.41
CA LEU A 77 -4.62 3.35 -3.21
C LEU A 77 -5.01 2.34 -4.30
N PRO A 78 -5.79 1.30 -3.97
CA PRO A 78 -6.54 0.66 -5.03
C PRO A 78 -7.30 1.80 -5.70
N VAL A 79 -7.13 1.95 -7.02
CA VAL A 79 -8.10 2.68 -7.82
C VAL A 79 -9.49 2.25 -7.32
N PRO A 80 -10.53 3.10 -7.34
CA PRO A 80 -11.87 2.55 -7.34
C PRO A 80 -11.91 1.64 -8.55
N GLN A 81 -11.61 0.36 -8.33
CA GLN A 81 -12.01 -0.68 -9.24
C GLN A 81 -13.51 -0.50 -9.16
N LEU A 82 -14.08 0.06 -10.23
CA LEU A 82 -15.27 -0.53 -10.77
C LEU A 82 -15.01 -2.04 -10.64
N VAL A 83 -15.54 -2.63 -9.58
CA VAL A 83 -15.46 -4.05 -9.34
C VAL A 83 -16.03 -4.61 -10.62
N ARG A 84 -15.15 -5.09 -11.49
CA ARG A 84 -15.59 -5.93 -12.58
C ARG A 84 -16.06 -7.17 -11.84
N ALA A 85 -17.37 -7.18 -11.54
CA ALA A 85 -18.10 -8.43 -11.45
C ALA A 85 -17.65 -9.26 -12.66
N ASP A 86 -17.48 -10.56 -12.47
CA ASP A 86 -16.99 -11.52 -13.47
C ASP A 86 -15.49 -11.84 -13.43
N ALA A 87 -15.00 -12.23 -12.24
CA ALA A 87 -13.90 -13.20 -12.17
C ALA A 87 -14.16 -14.21 -11.03
N VAL A 88 -15.22 -15.00 -11.18
CA VAL A 88 -15.33 -16.30 -10.49
C VAL A 88 -14.46 -17.30 -11.28
N PRO A 89 -13.46 -17.94 -10.66
CA PRO A 89 -12.74 -19.03 -11.30
C PRO A 89 -13.53 -20.33 -11.12
N ASP A 90 -14.45 -20.64 -12.05
CA ASP A 90 -15.07 -21.96 -12.11
C ASP A 90 -14.09 -23.00 -12.67
N ARG A 91 -13.58 -23.85 -11.79
CA ARG A 91 -12.91 -25.11 -12.17
C ARG A 91 -13.32 -26.26 -11.26
N LEU A 92 -14.41 -26.95 -11.64
CA LEU A 92 -14.68 -28.39 -11.44
C LEU A 92 -15.99 -28.67 -12.21
N GLY A 93 -16.01 -29.34 -13.36
CA GLY A 93 -15.84 -30.78 -13.48
C GLY A 93 -17.19 -31.47 -13.74
N GLY A 94 -17.43 -31.89 -14.99
CA GLY A 94 -18.22 -33.09 -15.34
C GLY A 94 -19.75 -32.99 -15.42
N HIS A 95 -20.29 -32.91 -16.65
CA HIS A 95 -21.43 -33.72 -17.14
C HIS A 95 -21.61 -33.42 -18.64
N LEU A 96 -21.17 -34.30 -19.53
CA LEU A 96 -22.01 -35.27 -20.24
C LEU A 96 -22.33 -34.81 -21.67
N LEU A 97 -21.65 -35.50 -22.59
CA LEU A 97 -22.05 -35.82 -23.95
C LEU A 97 -23.58 -35.74 -24.19
N ASP A 98 -24.04 -34.78 -25.00
CA ASP A 98 -25.16 -35.03 -25.92
C ASP A 98 -25.11 -34.05 -27.10
N ARG A 99 -25.22 -34.62 -28.30
CA ARG A 99 -25.58 -34.00 -29.60
C ARG A 99 -24.50 -33.28 -30.42
N LEU A 100 -23.75 -34.11 -31.16
CA LEU A 100 -23.80 -33.98 -32.62
C LEU A 100 -25.28 -33.94 -33.06
N HIS A 101 -25.66 -32.90 -33.80
CA HIS A 101 -26.50 -32.91 -35.01
C HIS A 101 -26.35 -31.55 -35.69
#